data_AF-A0A6B0RCE5-F1
#
_entry.id   AF-A0A6B0RCE5-F1
#
_cell.length_a   1.000
_cell.length_b   1.000
_cell.length_c   1.000
_cell.angle_alpha   90.00
_cell.angle_beta   90.00
_cell.angle_gamma   90.00
#
_symmetry.space_group_name_H-M   'P 1'
#
loop_
_entity.id
_entity.type
_entity.pdbx_description
1 polymer ?
#
loop_
_entity_poly.entity_id
_entity_poly.type
_entity_poly.pdbx_seq_one_letter_code
_entity_poly.pdbx_strand_id
1 'polypeptide(L)'
;MWYKSLATATLFPASAEQWASLRTNGTSLGNPEARESRTKKYEQALPAANTNTGPAAYTQSMCGRQQAPGFEPGRGELLLGSQCSTRRTRITDVVCSASSDGLVPTKTMGKKRFVLMDSTP
;
A
#
# COMPACT_ATOMS: atom_id res chain seq x y z
N MET A 1 -34.69 -24.88 -5.48
CA MET A 1 -33.54 -24.30 -6.20
C MET A 1 -32.84 -23.33 -5.26
N TRP A 2 -31.63 -23.66 -4.81
CA TRP A 2 -30.88 -22.85 -3.84
C TRP A 2 -29.82 -22.05 -4.59
N TYR A 3 -30.02 -20.74 -4.77
CA TYR A 3 -28.91 -19.86 -5.14
C TYR A 3 -28.13 -19.52 -3.87
N LYS A 4 -26.97 -20.17 -3.71
CA LYS A 4 -25.93 -19.69 -2.79
C LYS A 4 -25.44 -18.36 -3.35
N SER A 5 -25.94 -17.27 -2.80
CA SER A 5 -25.36 -15.93 -2.98
C SER A 5 -23.90 -16.02 -2.54
N LEU A 6 -22.98 -15.92 -3.51
CA LEU A 6 -21.55 -15.81 -3.24
C LEU A 6 -21.38 -14.59 -2.34
N ALA A 7 -20.87 -14.83 -1.14
CA ALA A 7 -20.52 -13.79 -0.19
C ALA A 7 -19.63 -12.76 -0.91
N THR A 8 -20.24 -11.63 -1.27
CA THR A 8 -19.50 -10.43 -1.62
C THR A 8 -18.72 -10.10 -0.36
N ALA A 9 -17.40 -10.28 -0.40
CA ALA A 9 -16.52 -9.92 0.68
C ALA A 9 -16.79 -8.45 1.01
N THR A 10 -17.53 -8.21 2.08
CA THR A 10 -17.74 -6.88 2.62
C THR A 10 -16.40 -6.46 3.18
N LEU A 11 -15.61 -5.80 2.33
CA LEU A 11 -14.51 -4.95 2.75
C LEU A 11 -15.12 -3.91 3.68
N PHE A 12 -15.15 -4.19 4.98
CA PHE A 12 -15.36 -3.16 5.97
C PHE A 12 -14.26 -2.12 5.76
N PRO A 13 -14.59 -0.84 5.49
CA PRO A 13 -13.58 0.17 5.30
C PRO A 13 -12.82 0.34 6.61
N ALA A 14 -11.51 0.16 6.58
CA ALA A 14 -10.66 0.53 7.70
C ALA A 14 -10.80 2.04 7.93
N SER A 15 -11.21 2.42 9.13
CA SER A 15 -11.25 3.82 9.55
C SER A 15 -9.85 4.24 9.99
N ALA A 16 -9.35 5.38 9.52
CA ALA A 16 -8.03 5.93 9.89
C ALA A 16 -8.00 6.58 11.30
N GLU A 17 -9.01 6.30 12.11
CA GLU A 17 -9.34 7.02 13.32
C GLU A 17 -8.56 6.54 14.58
N GLN A 18 -7.94 7.47 15.30
CA GLN A 18 -7.21 7.23 16.56
C GLN A 18 -8.12 6.92 17.78
N TRP A 19 -9.40 7.28 17.76
CA TRP A 19 -10.39 7.08 18.84
C TRP A 19 -10.60 5.60 19.22
N ALA A 20 -10.38 4.68 18.27
CA ALA A 20 -10.37 3.24 18.53
C ALA A 20 -9.10 2.77 19.26
N SER A 21 -8.08 3.62 19.36
CA SER A 21 -6.83 3.33 20.07
C SER A 21 -6.95 3.64 21.56
N LEU A 22 -6.05 3.06 22.35
CA LEU A 22 -5.93 3.39 23.76
C LEU A 22 -5.17 4.71 23.94
N ARG A 23 -5.48 5.44 25.00
CA ARG A 23 -4.67 6.55 25.49
C ARG A 23 -3.32 6.03 25.98
N THR A 24 -2.36 6.93 26.12
CA THR A 24 -1.03 6.65 26.68
C THR A 24 -1.06 6.02 28.07
N ASN A 25 -2.11 6.31 28.86
CA ASN A 25 -2.35 5.73 30.18
C ASN A 25 -3.13 4.39 30.14
N GLY A 26 -3.32 3.79 28.96
CA GLY A 26 -4.01 2.50 28.77
C GLY A 26 -5.53 2.57 28.86
N THR A 27 -6.12 3.74 29.14
CA THR A 27 -7.58 3.91 29.14
C THR A 27 -8.10 4.10 27.72
N SER A 28 -9.31 3.66 27.42
CA SER A 28 -9.90 3.89 26.09
C SER A 28 -10.05 5.40 25.81
N LEU A 29 -9.83 5.82 24.57
CA LEU A 29 -9.96 7.22 24.12
C LEU A 29 -11.41 7.73 24.06
N GLY A 30 -12.40 6.87 24.32
CA GLY A 30 -13.81 7.19 24.07
C GLY A 30 -14.40 8.15 25.10
N ASN A 31 -14.72 9.37 24.64
CA ASN A 31 -15.96 10.01 25.08
C ASN A 31 -17.12 9.23 24.42
N PRO A 32 -18.17 8.81 25.13
CA PRO A 32 -19.23 7.94 24.58
C PRO A 32 -19.87 8.52 23.30
N GLU A 33 -19.99 9.84 23.23
CA GLU A 33 -20.52 10.60 22.09
C GLU A 33 -19.79 10.37 20.75
N ALA A 34 -18.47 10.17 20.77
CA ALA A 34 -17.69 9.94 19.54
C ALA A 34 -17.91 8.54 18.97
N ARG A 35 -18.15 7.55 19.85
CA ARG A 35 -18.42 6.15 19.48
C ARG A 35 -19.84 5.96 18.92
N GLU A 36 -20.75 6.86 19.28
CA GLU A 36 -22.14 6.85 18.80
C GLU A 36 -22.30 7.42 17.39
N SER A 37 -21.28 8.13 16.88
CA SER A 37 -21.25 8.62 15.51
C SER A 37 -20.78 7.54 14.53
N ARG A 38 -21.45 7.42 13.37
CA ARG A 38 -20.98 6.52 12.30
C ARG A 38 -19.70 7.08 11.67
N THR A 39 -18.76 6.18 11.37
CA THR A 39 -17.53 6.50 10.62
C THR A 39 -17.87 7.27 9.34
N LYS A 40 -17.21 8.39 9.13
CA LYS A 40 -17.53 9.31 8.04
C LYS A 40 -16.76 8.95 6.78
N LYS A 41 -17.30 9.36 5.63
CA LYS A 41 -16.73 9.03 4.31
C LYS A 41 -15.29 9.55 4.13
N TYR A 42 -14.90 10.64 4.80
CA TYR A 42 -13.55 11.20 4.71
C TYR A 42 -12.52 10.45 5.58
N GLU A 43 -12.96 9.61 6.53
CA GLU A 43 -12.10 8.76 7.37
C GLU A 43 -11.78 7.42 6.70
N GLN A 44 -12.37 7.17 5.53
CA GLN A 44 -12.20 5.94 4.78
C GLN A 44 -10.77 5.84 4.26
N ALA A 45 -10.02 4.86 4.77
CA ALA A 45 -8.70 4.52 4.24
C ALA A 45 -8.82 3.71 2.94
N LEU A 46 -7.81 3.84 2.08
CA LEU A 46 -7.64 2.96 0.93
C LEU A 46 -6.99 1.64 1.38
N PRO A 47 -7.32 0.50 0.75
CA PRO A 47 -6.59 -0.73 0.98
C PRO A 47 -5.12 -0.57 0.61
N ALA A 48 -4.24 -1.28 1.31
CA ALA A 48 -2.81 -1.23 1.05
C ALA A 48 -2.51 -1.65 -0.40
N ALA A 49 -1.77 -0.82 -1.13
CA ALA A 49 -1.31 -1.12 -2.47
C ALA A 49 -0.05 -2.00 -2.39
N ASN A 50 -0.25 -3.32 -2.40
CA ASN A 50 0.85 -4.28 -2.50
C ASN A 50 1.37 -4.31 -3.94
N THR A 51 2.26 -3.37 -4.25
CA THR A 51 2.88 -3.27 -5.57
C THR A 51 3.85 -4.43 -5.76
N ASN A 52 3.50 -5.42 -6.56
CA ASN A 52 4.43 -6.46 -7.00
C ASN A 52 4.96 -6.08 -8.40
N THR A 53 5.99 -6.75 -8.89
CA THR A 53 6.63 -6.55 -10.22
C THR A 53 5.71 -6.85 -11.43
N GLY A 54 4.39 -6.88 -11.25
CA GLY A 54 3.39 -7.15 -12.29
C GLY A 54 2.72 -5.88 -12.84
N PRO A 55 1.66 -5.98 -13.64
CA PRO A 55 0.98 -4.79 -14.21
C PRO A 55 0.39 -3.86 -13.12
N ALA A 56 0.46 -2.54 -13.35
CA ALA A 56 -0.03 -1.53 -12.41
C ALA A 56 -1.57 -1.54 -12.29
N ALA A 57 -2.07 -1.43 -11.05
CA ALA A 57 -3.47 -1.19 -10.76
C ALA A 57 -3.70 0.30 -10.43
N TYR A 58 -4.86 0.81 -10.79
CA TYR A 58 -5.23 2.22 -10.65
C TYR A 58 -6.36 2.40 -9.62
N THR A 59 -6.29 3.45 -8.80
CA THR A 59 -7.37 3.79 -7.86
C THR A 59 -7.69 5.29 -7.90
N GLN A 60 -8.98 5.61 -7.93
CA GLN A 60 -9.48 6.99 -7.88
C GLN A 60 -9.58 7.46 -6.41
N SER A 61 -9.13 8.67 -6.13
CA SER A 61 -9.33 9.30 -4.81
C SER A 61 -10.64 10.08 -4.72
N MET A 62 -11.04 10.40 -3.50
CA MET A 62 -12.26 11.12 -3.15
C MET A 62 -12.48 12.44 -3.90
N CYS A 63 -11.42 13.15 -4.27
CA CYS A 63 -11.48 14.42 -4.99
C CYS A 63 -11.14 14.28 -6.49
N GLY A 64 -11.31 13.08 -7.07
CA GLY A 64 -11.08 12.84 -8.50
C GLY A 64 -9.60 12.79 -8.90
N ARG A 65 -8.66 13.00 -7.97
CA ARG A 65 -7.23 12.87 -8.26
C ARG A 65 -6.85 11.40 -8.42
N GLN A 66 -6.24 11.11 -9.55
CA GLN A 66 -5.65 9.82 -9.87
C GLN A 66 -4.48 9.55 -8.93
N GLN A 67 -4.63 8.60 -7.99
CA GLN A 67 -3.53 8.14 -7.15
C GLN A 67 -2.84 6.94 -7.80
N ALA A 68 -2.32 7.13 -9.01
CA ALA A 68 -1.17 6.40 -9.58
C ALA A 68 -1.02 6.73 -11.08
N PRO A 69 -0.43 7.89 -11.45
CA PRO A 69 0.17 8.02 -12.77
C PRO A 69 1.66 7.63 -12.69
N GLY A 70 2.06 6.56 -13.37
CA GLY A 70 3.43 6.47 -13.91
C GLY A 70 4.44 5.50 -13.27
N PHE A 71 4.07 4.63 -12.33
CA PHE A 71 4.98 3.55 -11.91
C PHE A 71 4.65 2.25 -12.66
N GLU A 72 5.52 1.86 -13.60
CA GLU A 72 5.47 0.55 -14.24
C GLU A 72 6.10 -0.45 -13.27
N PRO A 73 5.33 -1.35 -12.64
CA PRO A 73 5.88 -2.22 -11.62
C PRO A 73 6.77 -3.24 -12.32
N GLY A 74 8.08 -3.12 -12.09
CA GLY A 74 9.11 -3.92 -12.77
C GLY A 74 10.12 -3.13 -13.59
N ARG A 75 9.93 -1.84 -13.84
CA ARG A 75 11.00 -0.95 -14.31
C ARG A 75 11.13 0.28 -13.41
N GLY A 76 12.36 0.58 -13.00
CA GLY A 76 12.68 1.74 -12.17
C GLY A 76 13.68 2.65 -12.85
N GLU A 77 13.58 3.95 -12.59
CA GLU A 77 14.61 4.91 -12.93
C GLU A 77 15.60 5.00 -11.77
N LEU A 78 16.84 4.60 -12.01
CA LEU A 78 17.89 4.52 -10.99
C LEU A 78 19.07 5.42 -11.35
N LEU A 79 19.63 6.07 -10.33
CA LEU A 79 20.83 6.89 -10.44
C LEU A 79 22.05 6.09 -10.00
N LEU A 80 23.03 5.98 -10.89
CA LEU A 80 24.37 5.49 -10.59
C LEU A 80 25.22 6.66 -10.10
N GLY A 81 25.23 6.90 -8.78
CA GLY A 81 25.83 8.08 -8.16
C GLY A 81 27.32 8.29 -8.49
N SER A 82 28.09 7.23 -8.68
CA SER A 82 29.51 7.33 -9.05
C SER A 82 29.74 7.70 -10.52
N GLN A 83 28.79 7.40 -11.40
CA GLN A 83 28.87 7.67 -12.83
C GLN A 83 28.00 8.87 -13.25
N CYS A 84 27.32 9.51 -12.28
CA CYS A 84 26.34 10.58 -12.51
C CYS A 84 25.35 10.27 -13.65
N SER A 85 24.95 9.00 -13.79
CA SER A 85 24.13 8.51 -14.89
C SER A 85 22.82 7.94 -14.38
N THR A 86 21.70 8.38 -14.96
CA THR A 86 20.37 7.84 -14.67
C THR A 86 19.98 6.85 -15.76
N ARG A 87 19.49 5.66 -15.40
CA ARG A 87 19.06 4.62 -16.33
C ARG A 87 17.73 4.01 -15.91
N ARG A 88 16.86 3.77 -16.88
CA ARG A 88 15.61 3.03 -16.68
C ARG A 88 15.88 1.54 -16.85
N THR A 89 16.03 0.81 -15.75
CA THR A 89 16.39 -0.62 -15.73
C THR A 89 15.23 -1.48 -15.24
N ARG A 90 15.28 -2.78 -15.56
CA ARG A 90 14.32 -3.76 -15.04
C ARG A 90 14.68 -4.17 -13.62
N ILE A 91 13.65 -4.29 -12.79
CA ILE A 91 13.72 -4.80 -11.42
C ILE A 91 13.46 -6.31 -11.45
N THR A 92 14.46 -7.10 -11.08
CA THR A 92 14.42 -8.56 -11.18
C THR A 92 13.88 -9.19 -9.91
N ASP A 93 14.40 -8.76 -8.75
CA ASP A 93 13.94 -9.31 -7.47
C ASP A 93 14.10 -8.34 -6.30
N VAL A 94 13.38 -8.61 -5.22
CA VAL A 94 13.55 -7.97 -3.91
C VAL A 94 14.44 -8.88 -3.06
N VAL A 95 15.56 -8.36 -2.57
CA VAL A 95 16.54 -9.18 -1.83
C VAL A 95 16.30 -9.09 -0.32
N CYS A 96 16.08 -7.88 0.20
CA CYS A 96 15.81 -7.71 1.62
C CYS A 96 14.92 -6.48 1.89
N SER A 97 14.27 -6.53 3.04
CA SER A 97 13.42 -5.45 3.54
C SER A 97 13.78 -5.13 4.99
N ALA A 98 13.68 -3.86 5.37
CA ALA A 98 13.94 -3.44 6.75
C ALA A 98 12.73 -3.66 7.67
N SER A 99 11.53 -3.81 7.13
CA SER A 99 10.28 -3.83 7.90
C SER A 99 9.79 -5.23 8.23
N SER A 100 9.91 -6.17 7.30
CA SER A 100 9.41 -7.54 7.46
C SER A 100 9.94 -8.49 6.38
N ASP A 101 10.42 -9.66 6.79
CA ASP A 101 10.95 -10.65 5.85
C ASP A 101 9.86 -11.36 5.05
N GLY A 102 8.62 -11.41 5.56
CA GLY A 102 7.48 -12.04 4.88
C GLY A 102 7.10 -11.39 3.54
N LEU A 103 7.64 -10.21 3.23
CA LEU A 103 7.37 -9.49 1.98
C LEU A 103 8.46 -9.69 0.91
N VAL A 104 9.51 -10.47 1.19
CA VAL A 104 10.57 -10.83 0.24
C VAL A 104 10.07 -11.92 -0.72
N PRO A 105 9.47 -13.05 -0.27
CA PRO A 105 9.01 -14.11 -1.17
C PRO A 105 7.89 -13.67 -2.12
N THR A 106 7.08 -12.70 -1.70
CA THR A 106 5.97 -12.17 -2.50
C THR A 106 6.42 -11.14 -3.53
N LYS A 107 7.72 -10.81 -3.58
CA LYS A 107 8.31 -9.78 -4.46
C LYS A 107 7.57 -8.44 -4.37
N THR A 108 7.13 -8.10 -3.17
CA THR A 108 6.40 -6.85 -2.93
C THR A 108 7.41 -5.70 -2.88
N MET A 109 7.13 -4.64 -3.62
CA MET A 109 7.90 -3.41 -3.63
C MET A 109 7.33 -2.42 -2.62
N GLY A 110 8.19 -1.59 -2.04
CA GLY A 110 7.82 -0.58 -1.06
C GLY A 110 9.00 0.37 -0.82
N LYS A 111 8.77 1.43 -0.03
CA LYS A 111 9.83 2.36 0.32
C LYS A 111 10.96 1.64 1.06
N LYS A 112 12.22 1.97 0.73
CA LYS A 112 13.44 1.48 1.39
C LYS A 112 13.60 -0.05 1.35
N ARG A 113 13.39 -0.66 0.18
CA ARG A 113 13.74 -2.07 -0.08
C ARG A 113 14.99 -2.17 -0.92
N PHE A 114 15.78 -3.21 -0.69
CA PHE A 114 16.93 -3.53 -1.53
C PHE A 114 16.51 -4.51 -2.62
N VAL A 115 16.96 -4.24 -3.82
CA VAL A 115 16.45 -4.84 -5.06
C VAL A 115 17.60 -5.21 -5.98
N LEU A 116 17.44 -6.33 -6.66
CA LEU A 116 18.30 -6.76 -7.74
C LEU A 116 17.81 -6.17 -9.06
N MET A 117 18.74 -5.62 -9.82
CA MET A 117 18.47 -4.91 -11.07
C MET A 117 19.32 -5.51 -12.18
N ASP A 118 18.80 -5.50 -13.39
CA ASP A 118 19.57 -5.88 -14.57
C ASP A 118 20.66 -4.84 -14.85
N SER A 119 21.85 -5.32 -15.25
CA SER A 119 22.98 -4.45 -15.61
C SER A 119 22.80 -3.74 -16.95
N THR A 120 21.93 -4.27 -17.81
CA THR A 120 21.58 -3.69 -19.12
C THR A 120 20.35 -2.79 -18.99
N PRO A 121 20.43 -1.50 -19.42
CA PRO A 121 19.27 -0.60 -19.45
C PRO A 121 18.20 -1.05 -20.46
#